data_AF-A0A964ILZ9-F1
#
_entry.id   AF-A0A964ILZ9-F1
#
_cell.length_a   1.000
_cell.length_b   1.000
_cell.length_c   1.000
_cell.angle_alpha   90.00
_cell.angle_beta   90.00
_cell.angle_gamma   90.00
#
_symmetry.space_group_name_H-M   'P 1'
#
loop_
_entity.id
_entity.type
_entity.pdbx_description
1 polymer ?
#
loop_
_entity_poly.entity_id
_entity_poly.type
_entity_poly.pdbx_seq_one_letter_code
_entity_poly.pdbx_strand_id
1 'polypeptide(L)'
;MLAAEIMGHYRSYQVLGTLGASLEDDANPIAHGLKESIEKEAERVLRLLKILYPQYDMHSAYVGLQSNDLIVHDNAVEFLDSVLPPEVRAVVIPLFDREVAVATRIESANKMLGASLGDREEAIEVMALSQDPWLRSCATAIDARGPL
;
A
#
# COMPACT_ATOMS: atom_id res chain seq x y z
N MET A 1 -9.12 -13.36 0.49
CA MET A 1 -7.96 -13.18 1.39
C MET A 1 -6.88 -12.35 0.72
N LEU A 2 -6.14 -12.82 -0.29
CA LEU A 2 -5.13 -12.00 -1.01
C LEU A 2 -5.71 -10.77 -1.69
N ALA A 3 -6.80 -10.92 -2.47
CA ALA A 3 -7.44 -9.79 -3.15
C ALA A 3 -7.88 -8.70 -2.16
N ALA A 4 -8.30 -9.06 -0.95
CA ALA A 4 -8.71 -8.10 0.07
C ALA A 4 -7.51 -7.30 0.60
N GLU A 5 -6.36 -7.94 0.82
CA GLU A 5 -5.13 -7.23 1.23
C GLU A 5 -4.61 -6.31 0.11
N ILE A 6 -4.64 -6.77 -1.15
CA ILE A 6 -4.27 -5.94 -2.30
C ILE A 6 -5.21 -4.72 -2.38
N MET A 7 -6.53 -4.92 -2.26
CA MET A 7 -7.50 -3.82 -2.23
C MET A 7 -7.27 -2.85 -1.07
N GLY A 8 -6.94 -3.36 0.12
CA GLY A 8 -6.58 -2.53 1.27
C GLY A 8 -5.35 -1.66 0.99
N HIS A 9 -4.30 -2.26 0.45
CA HIS A 9 -3.06 -1.57 0.10
C HIS A 9 -3.25 -0.46 -0.94
N TYR A 10 -4.01 -0.73 -2.01
CA TYR A 10 -4.36 0.31 -2.97
C TYR A 10 -5.26 1.39 -2.34
N ARG A 11 -6.18 1.04 -1.43
CA ARG A 11 -7.00 2.03 -0.72
C ARG A 11 -6.15 2.97 0.14
N SER A 12 -5.08 2.47 0.78
CA SER A 12 -4.10 3.31 1.47
C SER A 12 -3.39 4.29 0.53
N TYR A 13 -3.09 3.89 -0.72
CA TYR A 13 -2.61 4.83 -1.73
C TYR A 13 -3.66 5.87 -2.14
N GLN A 14 -4.96 5.54 -2.22
CA GLN A 14 -5.98 6.57 -2.47
C GLN A 14 -6.02 7.61 -1.35
N VAL A 15 -6.01 7.14 -0.09
CA VAL A 15 -5.96 8.03 1.08
C VAL A 15 -4.71 8.91 1.02
N LEU A 16 -3.57 8.36 0.63
CA LEU A 16 -2.33 9.12 0.46
C LEU A 16 -2.47 10.19 -0.62
N GLY A 17 -3.08 9.87 -1.76
CA GLY A 17 -3.29 10.84 -2.84
C GLY A 17 -4.22 11.99 -2.44
N THR A 18 -5.25 11.71 -1.65
CA THR A 18 -6.23 12.71 -1.21
C THR A 18 -5.74 13.55 -0.03
N LEU A 19 -5.03 12.94 0.92
CA LEU A 19 -4.50 13.64 2.08
C LEU A 19 -3.09 14.22 1.88
N GLY A 20 -2.34 13.79 0.86
CA GLY A 20 -0.90 14.04 0.71
C GLY A 20 -0.47 15.51 0.83
N ALA A 21 -1.24 16.44 0.25
CA ALA A 21 -0.96 17.88 0.37
C ALA A 21 -1.17 18.42 1.81
N SER A 22 -2.00 17.77 2.62
CA SER A 22 -2.19 18.08 4.04
C SER A 22 -1.17 17.39 4.96
N LEU A 23 -0.30 16.54 4.40
CA LEU A 23 0.61 15.65 5.11
C LEU A 23 2.09 15.96 4.84
N GLU A 24 2.42 17.10 4.21
CA GLU A 24 3.80 17.49 3.82
C GLU A 24 4.80 17.63 4.99
N ASP A 25 4.33 17.57 6.23
CA ASP A 25 5.17 17.49 7.42
C ASP A 25 5.42 16.02 7.82
N ASP A 26 6.67 15.55 7.68
CA ASP A 26 7.10 14.21 8.11
C ASP A 26 6.85 13.95 9.61
N ALA A 27 6.72 15.00 10.43
CA ALA A 27 6.33 14.88 11.83
C ALA A 27 4.82 14.67 12.04
N ASN A 28 4.02 14.70 10.97
CA ASN A 28 2.59 14.47 11.05
C ASN A 28 2.31 12.99 11.40
N PRO A 29 1.69 12.70 12.56
CA PRO A 29 1.44 11.33 13.01
C PRO A 29 0.53 10.54 12.05
N ILE A 30 -0.26 11.24 11.23
CA ILE A 30 -1.12 10.64 10.22
C ILE A 30 -0.28 10.17 9.02
N ALA A 31 0.70 10.97 8.58
CA ALA A 31 1.59 10.63 7.48
C ALA A 31 2.46 9.41 7.83
N HIS A 32 3.09 9.46 9.01
CA HIS A 32 3.83 8.32 9.57
C HIS A 32 2.95 7.08 9.66
N GLY A 33 1.72 7.27 10.10
CA GLY A 33 0.76 6.22 10.26
C GLY A 33 0.31 5.52 9.00
N LEU A 34 0.05 6.29 7.97
CA LEU A 34 -0.32 5.78 6.66
C LEU A 34 0.86 5.02 6.04
N LYS A 35 2.09 5.51 6.21
CA LYS A 35 3.29 4.80 5.79
C LYS A 35 3.43 3.43 6.48
N GLU A 36 3.29 3.38 7.81
CA GLU A 36 3.31 2.11 8.54
C GLU A 36 2.22 1.14 8.06
N SER A 37 1.02 1.66 7.75
CA SER A 37 -0.09 0.85 7.25
C SER A 37 0.25 0.21 5.91
N ILE A 38 0.75 1.02 4.96
CA ILE A 38 1.21 0.57 3.64
C ILE A 38 2.28 -0.53 3.77
N GLU A 39 3.27 -0.35 4.65
CA GLU A 39 4.33 -1.33 4.90
C GLU A 39 3.77 -2.66 5.47
N LYS A 40 2.87 -2.59 6.46
CA LYS A 40 2.23 -3.78 7.05
C LYS A 40 1.32 -4.50 6.04
N GLU A 41 0.64 -3.76 5.19
CA GLU A 41 -0.20 -4.30 4.10
C GLU A 41 0.65 -5.03 3.07
N ALA A 42 1.75 -4.44 2.64
CA ALA A 42 2.73 -5.07 1.76
C ALA A 42 3.26 -6.39 2.34
N GLU A 43 3.62 -6.41 3.62
CA GLU A 43 4.03 -7.63 4.30
C GLU A 43 2.93 -8.71 4.30
N ARG A 44 1.67 -8.34 4.57
CA ARG A 44 0.54 -9.28 4.53
C ARG A 44 0.33 -9.84 3.13
N VAL A 45 0.42 -9.03 2.08
CA VAL A 45 0.36 -9.47 0.68
C VAL A 45 1.44 -10.52 0.42
N LEU A 46 2.69 -10.27 0.79
CA LEU A 46 3.80 -11.20 0.55
C LEU A 46 3.68 -12.50 1.36
N ARG A 47 3.24 -12.43 2.61
CA ARG A 47 2.94 -13.63 3.42
C ARG A 47 1.84 -14.48 2.78
N LEU A 48 0.80 -13.86 2.21
CA LEU A 48 -0.24 -14.57 1.48
C LEU A 48 0.26 -15.17 0.16
N LEU A 49 1.14 -14.48 -0.56
CA LEU A 49 1.79 -15.03 -1.76
C LEU A 49 2.63 -16.26 -1.42
N LYS A 50 3.35 -16.25 -0.29
CA LYS A 50 4.07 -17.45 0.22
C LYS A 50 3.15 -18.65 0.46
N ILE A 51 1.93 -18.42 0.94
CA ILE A 51 0.94 -19.49 1.17
C ILE A 51 0.37 -20.01 -0.16
N LEU A 52 0.10 -19.11 -1.11
CA LEU A 52 -0.53 -19.44 -2.39
C LEU A 52 0.43 -20.04 -3.41
N TYR A 53 1.72 -19.70 -3.32
CA TYR A 53 2.76 -20.16 -4.23
C TYR A 53 3.94 -20.77 -3.46
N PRO A 54 3.71 -21.85 -2.69
CA PRO A 54 4.72 -22.43 -1.80
C PRO A 54 5.91 -23.07 -2.53
N GLN A 55 5.79 -23.33 -3.83
CA GLN A 55 6.87 -23.87 -4.67
C GLN A 55 7.97 -22.85 -4.98
N TYR A 56 7.72 -21.55 -4.77
CA TYR A 56 8.67 -20.48 -5.05
C TYR A 56 9.19 -19.91 -3.73
N ASP A 57 10.44 -19.42 -3.74
CA ASP A 57 11.05 -18.80 -2.56
C ASP A 57 10.56 -17.36 -2.34
N MET A 58 9.29 -17.25 -1.97
CA MET A 58 8.64 -15.98 -1.63
C MET A 58 9.27 -15.30 -0.41
N HIS A 59 10.01 -16.04 0.43
CA HIS A 59 10.71 -15.45 1.56
C HIS A 59 11.92 -14.64 1.09
N SER A 60 12.74 -15.21 0.19
CA SER A 60 13.85 -14.48 -0.41
C SER A 60 13.38 -13.27 -1.22
N ALA A 61 12.25 -13.37 -1.92
CA ALA A 61 11.64 -12.23 -2.59
C ALA A 61 11.28 -11.11 -1.59
N TYR A 62 10.65 -11.43 -0.46
CA TYR A 62 10.32 -10.44 0.57
C TYR A 62 11.56 -9.75 1.15
N VAL A 63 12.59 -10.53 1.48
CA VAL A 63 13.84 -9.95 2.00
C VAL A 63 14.50 -9.05 0.95
N GLY A 64 14.48 -9.46 -0.32
CA GLY A 64 15.03 -8.66 -1.41
C GLY A 64 14.30 -7.33 -1.61
N LEU A 65 12.97 -7.33 -1.52
CA LEU A 65 12.14 -6.13 -1.58
C LEU A 65 12.38 -5.14 -0.43
N GLN A 66 12.92 -5.60 0.71
CA GLN A 66 13.28 -4.73 1.84
C GLN A 66 14.72 -4.22 1.76
N SER A 67 15.49 -4.65 0.76
CA SER A 67 16.89 -4.27 0.62
C SER A 67 17.04 -2.81 0.19
N ASN A 68 17.97 -2.10 0.81
CA ASN A 68 18.42 -0.79 0.32
C ASN A 68 19.36 -0.91 -0.89
N ASP A 69 19.85 -2.12 -1.19
CA ASP A 69 20.60 -2.40 -2.42
C ASP A 69 19.61 -2.50 -3.59
N LEU A 70 19.75 -1.54 -4.50
CA LEU A 70 18.93 -1.36 -5.69
C LEU A 70 18.90 -2.61 -6.57
N ILE A 71 20.03 -3.28 -6.75
CA ILE A 71 20.13 -4.48 -7.59
C ILE A 71 19.39 -5.64 -6.91
N VAL A 72 19.57 -5.79 -5.60
CA VAL A 72 18.87 -6.84 -4.83
C VAL A 72 17.36 -6.64 -4.86
N HIS A 73 16.92 -5.40 -4.73
CA HIS A 73 15.50 -5.04 -4.82
C HIS A 73 14.94 -5.34 -6.22
N ASP A 74 15.61 -4.88 -7.28
CA ASP A 74 15.16 -5.06 -8.66
C ASP A 74 15.11 -6.55 -9.04
N ASN A 75 16.09 -7.35 -8.58
CA ASN A 75 16.08 -8.81 -8.75
C ASN A 75 14.87 -9.47 -8.07
N ALA A 76 14.44 -8.96 -6.91
CA ALA A 76 13.27 -9.49 -6.22
C ALA A 76 11.97 -9.17 -6.97
N VAL A 77 11.89 -7.97 -7.56
CA VAL A 77 10.77 -7.57 -8.43
C VAL A 77 10.73 -8.45 -9.70
N GLU A 78 11.87 -8.64 -10.37
CA GLU A 78 11.99 -9.50 -11.57
C GLU A 78 11.60 -10.96 -11.25
N PHE A 79 12.07 -11.47 -10.10
CA PHE A 79 11.66 -12.79 -9.64
C PHE A 79 10.14 -12.90 -9.50
N LEU A 80 9.49 -11.94 -8.83
CA LEU A 80 8.03 -11.93 -8.69
C LEU A 80 7.32 -11.86 -10.06
N ASP A 81 7.83 -11.06 -11.00
CA ASP A 81 7.26 -10.96 -12.35
C ASP A 81 7.33 -12.29 -13.13
N SER A 82 8.41 -13.05 -12.90
CA SER A 82 8.64 -14.34 -13.55
C SER A 82 7.78 -15.49 -12.99
N VAL A 83 7.42 -15.45 -11.71
CA VAL A 83 6.75 -16.58 -11.02
C VAL A 83 5.26 -16.38 -10.78
N LEU A 84 4.79 -15.13 -10.72
CA LEU A 84 3.39 -14.83 -10.46
C LEU A 84 2.55 -14.94 -11.76
N PRO A 85 1.32 -15.46 -11.69
CA PRO A 85 0.40 -15.43 -12.82
C PRO A 85 0.16 -14.01 -13.35
N PRO A 86 -0.11 -13.85 -14.66
CA PRO A 86 -0.29 -12.53 -15.29
C PRO A 86 -1.26 -11.60 -14.56
N GLU A 87 -2.38 -12.14 -14.08
CA GLU A 87 -3.42 -11.38 -13.39
C GLU A 87 -2.97 -10.90 -12.01
N VAL A 88 -2.12 -11.68 -11.33
CA VAL A 88 -1.60 -11.35 -10.01
C VAL A 88 -0.42 -10.39 -10.12
N ARG A 89 0.53 -10.63 -11.03
CA ARG A 89 1.68 -9.74 -11.20
C ARG A 89 1.26 -8.34 -11.67
N ALA A 90 0.23 -8.23 -12.51
CA ALA A 90 -0.30 -6.94 -12.98
C ALA A 90 -0.75 -6.00 -11.85
N VAL A 91 -1.18 -6.55 -10.71
CA VAL A 91 -1.62 -5.78 -9.53
C VAL A 91 -0.62 -5.78 -8.38
N VAL A 92 0.28 -6.76 -8.32
CA VAL A 92 1.27 -6.86 -7.23
C VAL A 92 2.55 -6.10 -7.57
N ILE A 93 3.10 -6.28 -8.78
CA ILE A 93 4.40 -5.72 -9.16
C ILE A 93 4.47 -4.20 -9.02
N PRO A 94 3.45 -3.41 -9.47
CA PRO A 94 3.52 -1.96 -9.36
C PRO A 94 3.61 -1.43 -7.91
N LEU A 95 3.22 -2.23 -6.93
CA LEU A 95 3.30 -1.87 -5.51
C LEU A 95 4.75 -1.87 -5.01
N PHE A 96 5.59 -2.71 -5.61
CA PHE A 96 6.96 -2.93 -5.16
C PHE A 96 7.99 -2.35 -6.12
N ASP A 97 7.67 -2.21 -7.40
CA ASP A 97 8.59 -1.67 -8.40
C ASP A 97 8.89 -0.19 -8.14
N ARG A 98 10.13 0.12 -7.75
CA ARG A 98 10.57 1.48 -7.43
C ARG A 98 10.60 2.43 -8.62
N GLU A 99 10.55 1.94 -9.85
CA GLU A 99 10.42 2.79 -11.05
C GLU A 99 8.99 3.34 -11.18
N VAL A 100 8.01 2.72 -10.52
CA VAL A 100 6.65 3.23 -10.42
C VAL A 100 6.62 4.38 -9.42
N ALA A 101 6.26 5.58 -9.87
CA ALA A 101 6.09 6.73 -9.01
C ALA A 101 4.86 6.57 -8.08
N VAL A 102 4.88 7.21 -6.91
CA VAL A 102 3.73 7.21 -5.97
C VAL A 102 2.47 7.74 -6.64
N ALA A 103 2.57 8.79 -7.46
CA ALA A 103 1.44 9.32 -8.24
C ALA A 103 0.81 8.24 -9.16
N THR A 104 1.63 7.44 -9.83
CA THR A 104 1.17 6.33 -10.67
C THR A 104 0.49 5.24 -9.84
N ARG A 105 0.96 4.97 -8.62
CA ARG A 105 0.30 4.04 -7.68
C ARG A 105 -1.07 4.56 -7.24
N ILE A 106 -1.19 5.87 -6.97
CA ILE A 106 -2.47 6.54 -6.66
C ILE A 106 -3.45 6.42 -7.83
N GLU A 107 -3.01 6.70 -9.06
CA GLU A 107 -3.85 6.53 -10.25
C GLU A 107 -4.30 5.07 -10.44
N SER A 108 -3.38 4.12 -10.21
CA SER A 108 -3.69 2.69 -10.28
C SER A 108 -4.70 2.29 -9.22
N ALA A 109 -4.59 2.85 -8.01
CA ALA A 109 -5.56 2.65 -6.94
C ALA A 109 -6.95 3.15 -7.33
N ASN A 110 -7.05 4.35 -7.89
CA ASN A 110 -8.30 4.94 -8.36
C ASN A 110 -8.96 4.08 -9.44
N LYS A 111 -8.16 3.55 -10.39
CA LYS A 111 -8.66 2.63 -11.42
C LYS A 111 -9.13 1.31 -10.83
N MET A 112 -8.37 0.73 -9.90
CA MET A 112 -8.70 -0.57 -9.31
C MET A 112 -9.94 -0.52 -8.43
N LEU A 113 -10.15 0.58 -7.70
CA LEU A 113 -11.25 0.75 -6.75
C LEU A 113 -12.47 1.45 -7.38
N GLY A 114 -12.38 1.86 -8.65
CA GLY A 114 -13.49 2.32 -9.47
C GLY A 114 -13.85 3.81 -9.30
N ALA A 115 -13.27 4.50 -8.32
CA ALA A 115 -13.42 5.94 -8.11
C ALA A 115 -12.24 6.47 -7.28
N SER A 116 -11.85 7.73 -7.50
CA SER A 116 -11.00 8.47 -6.56
C SER A 116 -11.82 8.94 -5.36
N LEU A 117 -11.17 9.12 -4.21
CA LEU A 117 -11.77 9.85 -3.09
C LEU A 117 -11.87 11.34 -3.46
N GLY A 118 -13.04 11.92 -3.24
CA GLY A 118 -13.38 13.28 -3.64
C GLY A 118 -12.77 14.35 -2.74
N ASP A 119 -12.87 14.19 -1.42
CA ASP A 119 -12.41 15.16 -0.45
C ASP A 119 -11.76 14.54 0.80
N ARG A 120 -11.29 15.42 1.70
CA ARG A 120 -10.59 15.04 2.93
C ARG A 120 -11.50 14.26 3.87
N GLU A 121 -12.76 14.64 3.98
CA GLU A 121 -13.77 14.01 4.81
C GLU A 121 -14.00 12.56 4.37
N GLU A 122 -14.14 12.31 3.07
CA GLU A 122 -14.27 10.96 2.51
C GLU A 122 -13.02 10.11 2.81
N ALA A 123 -11.83 10.70 2.73
CA ALA A 123 -10.59 9.99 3.09
C ALA A 123 -10.53 9.61 4.58
N ILE A 124 -10.98 10.49 5.47
CA ILE A 124 -11.05 10.21 6.92
C ILE A 124 -12.09 9.11 7.20
N GLU A 125 -13.24 9.15 6.54
CA GLU A 125 -14.26 8.09 6.67
C GLU A 125 -13.71 6.73 6.24
N VAL A 126 -13.01 6.68 5.11
CA VAL A 126 -12.33 5.47 4.64
C VAL A 126 -11.30 4.95 5.65
N MET A 127 -10.52 5.85 6.28
CA MET A 127 -9.59 5.47 7.34
C MET A 127 -10.32 4.91 8.58
N ALA A 128 -11.46 5.49 8.96
CA ALA A 128 -12.27 5.05 10.10
C ALA A 128 -12.92 3.68 9.88
N LEU A 129 -13.23 3.34 8.63
CA LEU A 129 -13.78 2.04 8.23
C LEU A 129 -12.71 0.99 7.93
N SER A 130 -11.43 1.34 8.00
CA SER A 130 -10.32 0.41 7.72
C SER A 130 -10.25 -0.72 8.75
N GLN A 131 -9.79 -1.89 8.29
CA GLN A 131 -9.46 -3.00 9.19
C GLN A 131 -8.14 -2.75 9.94
N ASP A 132 -7.32 -1.80 9.49
CA ASP A 132 -6.09 -1.43 10.17
C ASP A 132 -6.41 -0.61 11.45
N PRO A 133 -6.10 -1.12 12.66
CA PRO A 133 -6.31 -0.38 13.90
C PRO A 133 -5.61 0.98 13.94
N TRP A 134 -4.48 1.11 13.25
CA TRP A 134 -3.72 2.33 13.19
C TRP A 134 -4.45 3.40 12.36
N LEU A 135 -4.93 3.07 11.16
CA LEU A 135 -5.69 4.01 10.33
C LEU A 135 -6.96 4.50 11.03
N ARG A 136 -7.66 3.61 11.74
CA ARG A 136 -8.81 4.00 12.57
C ARG A 136 -8.44 4.97 13.68
N SER A 137 -7.30 4.75 14.33
CA SER A 137 -6.78 5.63 15.38
C SER A 137 -6.36 7.01 14.82
N CYS A 138 -5.81 7.05 13.61
CA CYS A 138 -5.54 8.31 12.93
C CYS A 138 -6.83 9.06 12.57
N ALA A 139 -7.86 8.36 12.08
CA ALA A 139 -9.15 8.98 11.75
C ALA A 139 -9.79 9.65 12.97
N THR A 140 -9.82 8.96 14.12
CA THR A 140 -10.34 9.53 15.37
C THR A 140 -9.50 10.70 15.87
N ALA A 141 -8.17 10.65 15.71
CA ALA A 141 -7.29 11.74 16.09
C ALA A 141 -7.46 12.99 15.21
N ILE A 142 -7.82 12.82 13.93
CA ILE A 142 -8.15 13.92 13.01
C ILE A 142 -9.48 14.56 13.42
N ASP A 143 -10.50 13.74 13.63
CA ASP A 143 -11.85 14.20 14.01
C ASP A 143 -11.84 14.98 15.34
N ALA A 144 -11.05 14.51 16.32
CA ALA A 144 -10.88 15.17 17.61
C ALA A 144 -10.16 16.53 17.54
N ARG A 145 -9.42 16.83 16.45
CA ARG A 145 -8.68 18.10 16.29
C ARG A 145 -9.49 19.19 15.57
N GLY A 146 -10.66 18.87 15.03
CA GLY A 146 -11.45 19.79 14.20
C GLY A 146 -10.78 20.11 12.85
N PRO A 147 -11.48 20.78 11.91
CA PRO A 147 -10.87 21.22 10.67
C PRO A 147 -9.74 22.21 10.98
N LEU A 148 -8.56 21.97 10.39
CA LEU A 148 -7.38 22.86 10.44
C LEU A 148 -7.69 24.24 9.82
#